data_AF-A0A7V9FNB9-F1
#
_entry.id   AF-A0A7V9FNB9-F1
#
_cell.length_a   1.000
_cell.length_b   1.000
_cell.length_c   1.000
_cell.angle_alpha   90.00
_cell.angle_beta   90.00
_cell.angle_gamma   90.00
#
_symmetry.space_group_name_H-M   'P 1'
#
loop_
_entity.id
_entity.type
_entity.pdbx_description
1 polymer ?
#
loop_
_entity_poly.entity_id
_entity_poly.type
_entity_poly.pdbx_seq_one_letter_code
_entity_poly.pdbx_strand_id
1 'polypeptide(L)'
;MPGNKFAEAKSWLGERTKLVREDDQDEFDWGFWGARAVYAYDPAGNIIELISFSQLPSPSDAPFTSDSFVGLAELGLPVADPHAAVRQLSDTFGIGLWDGNEVNADRLTPVGEQGATFLVTPVGRRWLFGDTAADHPLEVVLGGVREGSLEFAEHPYRIVGAV
;
A
#
# COMPACT_ATOMS: atom_id res chain seq x y z
N MET A 1 -1.65 6.15 -9.37
CA MET A 1 -1.33 6.85 -10.65
C MET A 1 -2.59 7.09 -11.46
N PRO A 2 -2.60 8.01 -12.45
CA PRO A 2 -3.71 8.20 -13.39
C PRO A 2 -4.09 6.91 -14.11
N GLY A 3 -5.36 6.52 -14.04
CA GLY A 3 -5.83 5.25 -14.63
C GLY A 3 -5.64 5.16 -16.15
N ASN A 4 -5.80 6.28 -16.87
CA ASN A 4 -5.58 6.33 -18.32
C ASN A 4 -4.09 6.28 -18.72
N LYS A 5 -3.16 6.33 -17.76
CA LYS A 5 -1.71 6.29 -17.99
C LYS A 5 -1.07 4.94 -17.65
N PHE A 6 -1.87 3.91 -17.38
CA PHE A 6 -1.36 2.60 -16.96
C PHE A 6 -0.27 2.04 -17.90
N ALA A 7 -0.49 2.04 -19.22
CA ALA A 7 0.47 1.52 -20.18
C ALA A 7 1.78 2.33 -20.20
N GLU A 8 1.68 3.67 -20.12
CA GLU A 8 2.86 4.54 -20.06
C GLU A 8 3.63 4.35 -18.74
N ALA A 9 2.92 4.20 -17.61
CA ALA A 9 3.51 3.94 -16.31
C ALA A 9 4.26 2.60 -16.24
N LYS A 10 3.67 1.55 -16.83
CA LYS A 10 4.33 0.25 -16.98
C LYS A 10 5.61 0.36 -17.81
N SER A 11 5.55 1.02 -18.96
CA SER A 11 6.74 1.24 -19.80
C SER A 11 7.82 2.01 -19.03
N TRP A 12 7.42 3.08 -18.35
CA TRP A 12 8.31 3.91 -17.54
C TRP A 12 9.00 3.11 -16.44
N LEU A 13 8.27 2.24 -15.73
CA LEU A 13 8.87 1.39 -14.70
C LEU A 13 9.79 0.32 -15.30
N GLY A 14 9.36 -0.32 -16.40
CA GLY A 14 10.11 -1.38 -17.09
C GLY A 14 11.43 -0.92 -17.71
N GLU A 15 11.56 0.36 -18.06
CA GLU A 15 12.83 0.97 -18.48
C GLU A 15 13.86 1.08 -17.34
N ARG A 16 13.39 1.05 -16.09
CA ARG A 16 14.20 1.33 -14.89
C ARG A 16 14.53 0.07 -14.10
N THR A 17 13.63 -0.90 -14.08
CA THR A 17 13.79 -2.15 -13.34
C THR A 17 13.00 -3.28 -14.00
N LYS A 18 13.39 -4.52 -13.69
CA LYS A 18 12.69 -5.70 -14.18
C LYS A 18 11.32 -5.81 -13.50
N LEU A 19 10.26 -5.84 -14.29
CA LEU A 19 8.91 -6.07 -13.78
C LEU A 19 8.78 -7.51 -13.24
N VAL A 20 8.02 -7.64 -12.16
CA VAL A 20 7.55 -8.93 -11.65
C VAL A 20 6.70 -9.60 -12.72
N ARG A 21 6.84 -10.93 -12.84
CA ARG A 21 6.03 -11.75 -13.74
C ARG A 21 5.47 -12.97 -13.01
N GLU A 22 4.21 -13.28 -13.27
CA GLU A 22 3.54 -14.50 -12.85
C GLU A 22 2.74 -15.05 -14.04
N ASP A 23 2.86 -16.35 -14.35
CA ASP A 23 2.21 -16.99 -15.50
C ASP A 23 2.36 -16.21 -16.82
N ASP A 24 3.57 -15.71 -17.07
CA ASP A 24 3.93 -14.84 -18.20
C ASP A 24 3.17 -13.51 -18.30
N GLN A 25 2.49 -13.08 -17.24
CA GLN A 25 1.88 -11.75 -17.09
C GLN A 25 2.73 -10.85 -16.20
N ASP A 26 2.88 -9.57 -16.57
CA ASP A 26 3.50 -8.50 -15.79
C ASP A 26 2.50 -7.38 -15.44
N GLU A 27 1.23 -7.61 -15.71
CA GLU A 27 0.10 -6.74 -15.38
C GLU A 27 -0.90 -7.53 -14.56
N PHE A 28 -1.40 -6.93 -13.49
CA PHE A 28 -2.32 -7.58 -12.58
C PHE A 28 -3.61 -6.77 -12.49
N ASP A 29 -4.74 -7.42 -12.74
CA ASP A 29 -6.07 -6.86 -12.60
C ASP A 29 -6.71 -7.40 -11.32
N TRP A 30 -6.91 -6.51 -10.36
CA TRP A 30 -7.54 -6.77 -9.08
C TRP A 30 -9.00 -6.36 -9.15
N GLY A 31 -9.81 -7.12 -9.89
CA GLY A 31 -11.23 -6.80 -10.10
C GLY A 31 -12.03 -6.61 -8.80
N PHE A 32 -11.74 -7.39 -7.76
CA PHE A 32 -12.36 -7.23 -6.43
C PHE A 32 -11.96 -5.91 -5.73
N TRP A 33 -10.81 -5.36 -6.10
CA TRP A 33 -10.25 -4.11 -5.57
C TRP A 33 -10.56 -2.91 -6.48
N GLY A 34 -11.13 -3.16 -7.66
CA GLY A 34 -11.28 -2.17 -8.72
C GLY A 34 -9.95 -1.56 -9.14
N ALA A 35 -8.86 -2.33 -9.14
CA ALA A 35 -7.52 -1.81 -9.35
C ALA A 35 -6.75 -2.56 -10.44
N ARG A 36 -5.81 -1.85 -11.06
CA ARG A 36 -4.79 -2.45 -11.94
C ARG A 36 -3.41 -2.05 -11.44
N ALA A 37 -2.48 -2.99 -11.46
CA ALA A 37 -1.15 -2.80 -10.92
C ALA A 37 -0.05 -3.42 -11.81
N VAL A 38 1.15 -2.86 -11.69
CA VAL A 38 2.42 -3.48 -12.09
C VAL A 38 3.38 -3.43 -10.91
N TYR A 39 4.22 -4.45 -10.78
CA TYR A 39 5.14 -4.58 -9.66
C TYR A 39 6.58 -4.69 -10.14
N ALA A 40 7.50 -4.21 -9.32
CA ALA A 40 8.93 -4.43 -9.46
C ALA A 40 9.59 -4.48 -8.08
N TYR A 41 10.88 -4.82 -8.06
CA TYR A 41 11.72 -4.66 -6.88
C TYR A 41 12.67 -3.50 -7.05
N ASP A 42 12.91 -2.78 -5.97
CA ASP A 42 14.05 -1.87 -5.88
C ASP A 42 15.33 -2.63 -5.47
N PRO A 43 16.51 -1.98 -5.47
CA PRO A 43 17.76 -2.63 -5.07
C PRO A 43 17.82 -3.10 -3.61
N ALA A 44 16.95 -2.58 -2.73
CA ALA A 44 16.85 -3.00 -1.34
C ALA A 44 15.87 -4.16 -1.14
N GLY A 45 15.17 -4.60 -2.19
CA GLY A 45 14.19 -5.67 -2.14
C GLY A 45 12.78 -5.20 -1.78
N ASN A 46 12.52 -3.89 -1.73
CA ASN A 46 11.17 -3.38 -1.53
C ASN A 46 10.29 -3.74 -2.73
N ILE A 47 9.05 -4.13 -2.47
CA ILE A 47 8.04 -4.33 -3.50
C ILE A 47 7.50 -2.94 -3.88
N ILE A 48 7.79 -2.50 -5.09
CA ILE A 48 7.27 -1.26 -5.65
C ILE A 48 6.07 -1.57 -6.52
N GLU A 49 4.92 -1.01 -6.17
CA GLU A 49 3.68 -1.15 -6.91
C GLU A 49 3.28 0.18 -7.55
N LEU A 50 3.02 0.16 -8.85
CA LEU A 50 2.30 1.25 -9.51
C LEU A 50 0.85 0.83 -9.73
N ILE A 51 -0.03 1.34 -8.86
CA ILE A 51 -1.45 1.02 -8.83
C ILE A 51 -2.32 2.18 -9.32
N SER A 52 -3.37 1.84 -10.07
CA SER A 52 -4.46 2.73 -10.43
C SER A 52 -5.79 2.12 -10.02
N PHE A 53 -6.66 2.93 -9.40
CA PHE A 53 -8.01 2.52 -9.00
C PHE A 53 -9.05 3.09 -9.96
N SER A 54 -10.03 2.27 -10.35
CA SER A 54 -11.13 2.68 -11.23
C SER A 54 -12.03 3.73 -10.58
N GLN A 55 -12.19 3.67 -9.26
CA GLN A 55 -13.05 4.57 -8.49
C GLN A 55 -12.35 5.86 -8.02
N LEU A 56 -11.04 5.99 -8.24
CA LEU A 56 -10.28 7.21 -7.97
C LEU A 56 -9.67 7.75 -9.27
N PRO A 57 -10.52 8.13 -10.25
CA PRO A 57 -10.02 8.61 -11.53
C PRO A 57 -9.34 9.97 -11.35
N SER A 58 -8.08 10.02 -11.77
CA SER A 58 -7.32 11.27 -11.89
C SER A 58 -6.69 11.29 -13.29
N PRO A 59 -7.49 11.48 -14.36
CA PRO A 59 -6.97 11.40 -15.71
C PRO A 59 -5.99 12.53 -15.99
N SER A 60 -4.99 12.23 -16.81
CA SER A 60 -4.02 13.23 -17.28
C SER A 60 -3.82 13.08 -18.77
N ASP A 61 -3.67 14.20 -19.49
CA ASP A 61 -3.28 14.21 -20.90
C ASP A 61 -1.76 14.32 -21.09
N ALA A 62 -1.03 14.74 -20.04
CA ALA A 62 0.42 14.88 -20.10
C ALA A 62 1.11 13.51 -20.21
N PRO A 63 2.28 13.41 -20.88
CA PRO A 63 3.07 12.18 -20.89
C PRO A 63 3.42 11.72 -19.47
N PHE A 64 3.44 10.41 -19.24
CA PHE A 64 3.77 9.87 -17.93
C PHE A 64 5.22 10.16 -17.55
N THR A 65 5.41 10.73 -16.37
CA THR A 65 6.72 11.00 -15.74
C THR A 65 6.62 10.74 -14.24
N SER A 66 7.73 10.93 -13.50
CA SER A 66 7.69 10.88 -12.04
C SER A 66 6.67 11.85 -11.42
N ASP A 67 6.39 12.97 -12.11
CA ASP A 67 5.45 13.99 -11.63
C ASP A 67 3.99 13.57 -11.82
N SER A 68 3.75 12.42 -12.46
CA SER A 68 2.41 11.85 -12.64
C SER A 68 1.93 11.05 -11.43
N PHE A 69 2.77 10.78 -10.44
CA PHE A 69 2.34 10.10 -9.21
C PHE A 69 1.44 10.99 -8.37
N VAL A 70 0.28 10.45 -7.95
CA VAL A 70 -0.75 11.20 -7.22
C VAL A 70 -0.53 11.13 -5.70
N GLY A 71 0.06 10.04 -5.21
CA GLY A 71 0.29 9.82 -3.78
C GLY A 71 0.69 8.37 -3.50
N LEU A 72 0.94 8.09 -2.22
CA LEU A 72 1.18 6.75 -1.71
C LEU A 72 -0.16 6.05 -1.47
N ALA A 73 -0.45 5.01 -2.26
CA ALA A 73 -1.73 4.34 -2.24
C ALA A 73 -1.86 3.29 -1.14
N GLU A 74 -0.82 2.47 -0.99
CA GLU A 74 -0.80 1.34 -0.08
C GLU A 74 0.56 1.28 0.61
N LEU A 75 0.57 0.94 1.89
CA LEU A 75 1.79 0.76 2.69
C LEU A 75 1.68 -0.50 3.55
N GLY A 76 2.63 -1.42 3.37
CA GLY A 76 2.74 -2.62 4.22
C GLY A 76 2.97 -2.25 5.68
N LEU A 77 2.18 -2.84 6.59
CA LEU A 77 2.37 -2.69 8.03
C LEU A 77 2.39 -4.07 8.72
N PRO A 78 3.51 -4.81 8.63
CA PRO A 78 3.69 -6.08 9.34
C PRO A 78 3.66 -5.87 10.87
N VAL A 79 2.83 -6.62 11.59
CA VAL A 79 2.66 -6.51 13.04
C VAL A 79 2.55 -7.88 13.70
N ALA A 80 2.84 -8.00 14.98
CA ALA A 80 2.71 -9.21 15.76
C ALA A 80 1.23 -9.55 16.02
N ASP A 81 0.40 -8.53 16.28
CA ASP A 81 -1.03 -8.66 16.50
C ASP A 81 -1.82 -7.67 15.62
N PRO A 82 -2.37 -8.14 14.48
CA PRO A 82 -3.24 -7.33 13.63
C PRO A 82 -4.46 -6.73 14.34
N HIS A 83 -5.05 -7.40 15.33
CA HIS A 83 -6.21 -6.89 16.05
C HIS A 83 -5.84 -5.71 16.94
N ALA A 84 -4.71 -5.82 17.66
CA ALA A 84 -4.19 -4.73 18.46
C ALA A 84 -3.82 -3.53 17.58
N ALA A 85 -3.13 -3.76 16.47
CA ALA A 85 -2.72 -2.70 15.56
C ALA A 85 -3.92 -1.93 14.98
N VAL A 86 -4.94 -2.63 14.48
CA VAL A 86 -6.16 -2.00 13.93
C VAL A 86 -6.87 -1.19 15.01
N ARG A 87 -6.97 -1.71 16.24
CA ARG A 87 -7.56 -0.98 17.36
C ARG A 87 -6.78 0.30 17.67
N GLN A 88 -5.46 0.23 17.74
CA GLN A 88 -4.61 1.39 18.02
C GLN A 88 -4.74 2.48 16.94
N LEU A 89 -4.76 2.07 15.66
CA LEU A 89 -4.98 2.99 14.53
C LEU A 89 -6.36 3.67 14.62
N SER A 90 -7.40 2.90 14.96
CA SER A 90 -8.76 3.42 15.12
C SER A 90 -8.90 4.36 16.31
N ASP A 91 -8.42 3.96 17.49
CA ASP A 91 -8.53 4.76 18.71
C ASP A 91 -7.73 6.08 18.59
N THR A 92 -6.55 6.02 17.97
CA THR A 92 -5.65 7.18 17.86
C THR A 92 -6.06 8.12 16.72
N PHE A 93 -6.25 7.60 15.51
CA PHE A 93 -6.43 8.41 14.30
C PHE A 93 -7.87 8.45 13.78
N GLY A 94 -8.74 7.58 14.29
CA GLY A 94 -10.11 7.42 13.79
C GLY A 94 -10.21 6.64 12.48
N ILE A 95 -9.15 5.93 12.07
CA ILE A 95 -9.14 5.14 10.82
C ILE A 95 -9.52 3.68 11.10
N GLY A 96 -10.44 3.14 10.31
CA GLY A 96 -10.97 1.79 10.46
C GLY A 96 -10.62 0.88 9.30
N LEU A 97 -11.27 -0.29 9.23
CA LEU A 97 -11.18 -1.17 8.07
C LEU A 97 -11.69 -0.45 6.83
N TRP A 98 -10.93 -0.51 5.75
CA TRP A 98 -11.40 -0.02 4.46
C TRP A 98 -12.26 -1.07 3.75
N ASP A 99 -11.78 -2.32 3.72
CA ASP A 99 -12.49 -3.46 3.15
C ASP A 99 -12.56 -4.61 4.13
N GLY A 100 -13.61 -5.41 4.01
CA GLY A 100 -13.95 -6.49 4.94
C GLY A 100 -14.64 -6.01 6.21
N ASN A 101 -15.16 -6.97 6.98
CA ASN A 101 -15.93 -6.70 8.20
C ASN A 101 -15.17 -7.08 9.49
N GLU A 102 -14.05 -7.80 9.37
CA GLU A 102 -13.31 -8.36 10.50
C GLU A 102 -11.81 -8.37 10.24
N VAL A 103 -11.04 -8.15 11.30
CA VAL A 103 -9.58 -8.34 11.27
C VAL A 103 -9.28 -9.84 11.28
N ASN A 104 -8.34 -10.27 10.46
CA ASN A 104 -7.94 -11.67 10.40
C ASN A 104 -6.43 -11.80 10.62
N ALA A 105 -6.04 -12.54 11.67
CA ALA A 105 -4.66 -12.71 12.08
C ALA A 105 -3.79 -13.49 11.09
N ASP A 106 -4.38 -14.20 10.12
CA ASP A 106 -3.67 -14.99 9.10
C ASP A 106 -3.69 -14.32 7.70
N ARG A 107 -4.37 -13.18 7.57
CA ARG A 107 -4.58 -12.49 6.29
C ARG A 107 -4.13 -11.05 6.35
N LEU A 108 -4.06 -10.46 5.17
CA LEU A 108 -3.90 -9.03 5.00
C LEU A 108 -5.21 -8.33 5.38
N THR A 109 -5.12 -7.28 6.16
CA THR A 109 -6.23 -6.47 6.67
C THR A 109 -6.04 -5.02 6.21
N PRO A 110 -6.85 -4.55 5.24
CA PRO A 110 -6.80 -3.19 4.72
C PRO A 110 -7.40 -2.17 5.71
N VAL A 111 -6.60 -1.19 6.16
CA VAL A 111 -7.02 -0.15 7.12
C VAL A 111 -6.82 1.24 6.52
N GLY A 112 -7.83 2.11 6.60
CA GLY A 112 -7.81 3.45 6.01
C GLY A 112 -8.93 3.62 5.00
N GLU A 113 -8.58 4.07 3.80
CA GLU A 113 -9.51 4.22 2.68
C GLU A 113 -8.82 3.87 1.36
N GLN A 114 -9.61 3.69 0.29
CA GLN A 114 -9.07 3.40 -1.04
C GLN A 114 -8.04 4.46 -1.43
N GLY A 115 -6.84 4.03 -1.82
CA GLY A 115 -5.77 4.94 -2.24
C GLY A 115 -5.04 5.66 -1.09
N ALA A 116 -5.34 5.32 0.17
CA ALA A 116 -4.57 5.68 1.36
C ALA A 116 -4.72 4.57 2.43
N THR A 117 -4.14 3.41 2.15
CA THR A 117 -4.38 2.17 2.91
C THR A 117 -3.11 1.65 3.58
N PHE A 118 -3.21 1.32 4.87
CA PHE A 118 -2.27 0.40 5.50
C PHE A 118 -2.68 -1.05 5.22
N LEU A 119 -1.75 -1.84 4.69
CA LEU A 119 -1.89 -3.28 4.53
C LEU A 119 -1.37 -3.96 5.80
N VAL A 120 -2.21 -4.00 6.84
CA VAL A 120 -1.87 -4.61 8.13
C VAL A 120 -1.81 -6.12 7.96
N THR A 121 -0.72 -6.74 8.38
CA THR A 121 -0.50 -8.19 8.17
C THR A 121 0.35 -8.79 9.28
N PRO A 122 0.19 -10.07 9.65
CA PRO A 122 1.11 -10.71 10.59
C PRO A 122 2.56 -10.71 10.06
N VAL A 123 3.52 -10.38 10.92
CA VAL A 123 4.95 -10.66 10.68
C VAL A 123 5.10 -12.16 10.39
N GLY A 124 5.96 -12.52 9.43
CA GLY A 124 6.15 -13.92 9.05
C GLY A 124 5.32 -14.38 7.84
N ARG A 125 4.28 -13.63 7.45
CA ARG A 125 3.48 -13.96 6.26
C ARG A 125 4.18 -13.55 4.98
N ARG A 126 4.11 -14.39 3.94
CA ARG A 126 4.65 -14.08 2.61
C ARG A 126 3.83 -13.00 1.89
N TRP A 127 4.51 -12.02 1.29
CA TRP A 127 3.91 -11.11 0.31
C TRP A 127 3.67 -11.83 -1.02
N LEU A 128 2.61 -11.46 -1.74
CA LEU A 128 2.22 -12.13 -2.99
C LEU A 128 3.40 -12.24 -3.97
N PHE A 129 4.06 -11.10 -4.19
CA PHE A 129 5.25 -10.98 -5.03
C PHE A 129 6.49 -10.67 -4.21
N GLY A 130 6.72 -11.32 -3.08
CA GLY A 130 7.96 -11.06 -2.35
C GLY A 130 8.27 -12.06 -1.28
N ASP A 131 9.21 -11.65 -0.43
CA ASP A 131 9.64 -12.41 0.73
C ASP A 131 8.60 -12.31 1.86
N THR A 132 8.99 -12.85 2.99
CA THR A 132 8.23 -12.77 4.23
C THR A 132 8.15 -11.33 4.75
N ALA A 133 6.95 -10.90 5.14
CA ALA A 133 6.67 -9.66 5.81
C ALA A 133 7.48 -9.55 7.11
N ALA A 134 8.36 -8.56 7.13
CA ALA A 134 9.20 -8.20 8.26
C ALA A 134 8.97 -6.74 8.61
N ASP A 135 9.09 -6.42 9.89
CA ASP A 135 8.98 -5.06 10.40
C ASP A 135 10.34 -4.35 10.29
N HIS A 136 10.33 -3.21 9.60
CA HIS A 136 11.50 -2.34 9.43
C HIS A 136 11.17 -0.93 9.93
N PRO A 137 12.16 -0.16 10.43
CA PRO A 137 11.89 1.18 10.92
C PRO A 137 11.13 2.04 9.92
N LEU A 138 10.01 2.61 10.37
CA LEU A 138 9.09 3.36 9.53
C LEU A 138 8.52 4.55 10.30
N GLU A 139 8.54 5.73 9.68
CA GLU A 139 7.81 6.90 10.17
C GLU A 139 6.78 7.34 9.12
N VAL A 140 5.54 7.54 9.55
CA VAL A 140 4.42 7.92 8.67
C VAL A 140 3.73 9.16 9.23
N VAL A 141 3.51 10.15 8.36
CA VAL A 141 2.69 11.32 8.67
C VAL A 141 1.40 11.22 7.86
N LEU A 142 0.28 11.20 8.56
CA LEU A 142 -1.07 11.10 8.00
C LEU A 142 -1.70 12.49 7.99
N GLY A 143 -2.24 12.91 6.84
CA GLY A 143 -3.06 14.11 6.73
C GLY A 143 -4.56 13.78 6.79
N GLY A 144 -5.39 14.74 7.21
CA GLY A 144 -6.85 14.59 7.18
C GLY A 144 -7.43 13.58 8.17
N VAL A 145 -6.64 13.14 9.14
CA VAL A 145 -7.04 12.23 10.23
C VAL A 145 -7.07 12.98 11.57
N ARG A 146 -7.53 12.32 12.63
CA ARG A 146 -7.44 12.88 13.99
C ARG A 146 -5.97 13.11 14.36
N GLU A 147 -5.66 14.26 14.94
CA GLU A 147 -4.33 14.51 15.51
C GLU A 147 -3.97 13.48 16.58
N GLY A 148 -2.74 12.99 16.53
CA GLY A 148 -2.26 12.00 17.47
C GLY A 148 -0.86 11.51 17.11
N SER A 149 -0.28 10.72 18.00
CA SER A 149 0.96 9.99 17.72
C SER A 149 0.83 8.59 18.29
N LEU A 150 1.28 7.61 17.50
CA LEU A 150 1.27 6.21 17.84
C LEU A 150 2.67 5.63 17.61
N GLU A 151 3.24 5.07 18.66
CA GLU A 151 4.44 4.23 18.60
C GLU A 151 4.03 2.80 18.96
N PHE A 152 4.47 1.84 18.17
CA PHE A 152 4.16 0.43 18.39
C PHE A 152 5.19 -0.18 19.34
N ALA A 153 4.75 -0.75 20.46
CA ALA A 153 5.68 -1.21 21.51
C ALA A 153 6.66 -2.30 21.03
N GLU A 154 6.22 -3.15 20.10
CA GLU A 154 6.98 -4.30 19.60
C GLU A 154 7.49 -4.11 18.16
N HIS A 155 7.22 -2.95 17.55
CA HIS A 155 7.60 -2.67 16.16
C HIS A 155 8.24 -1.29 16.03
N PRO A 156 9.22 -1.10 15.14
CA PRO A 156 9.95 0.16 15.00
C PRO A 156 9.15 1.20 14.19
N TYR A 157 7.86 1.36 14.50
CA TYR A 157 6.94 2.24 13.78
C TYR A 157 6.59 3.47 14.60
N ARG A 158 6.60 4.61 13.93
CA ARG A 158 6.06 5.87 14.44
C ARG A 158 5.06 6.43 13.45
N ILE A 159 3.82 6.61 13.87
CA ILE A 159 2.76 7.20 13.05
C ILE A 159 2.27 8.49 13.72
N VAL A 160 2.10 9.55 12.94
CA VAL A 160 1.64 10.86 13.42
C VAL A 160 0.47 11.31 12.55
N GLY A 161 -0.62 11.72 13.18
CA GLY A 161 -1.74 12.40 12.54
C GLY A 161 -1.54 13.90 12.60
N ALA A 162 -1.60 14.57 11.45
CA ALA A 162 -1.50 16.02 11.31
C ALA A 162 -2.74 16.57 10.58
N VAL A 163 -3.13 17.81 10.91
CA VAL A 163 -4.25 18.54 10.30
C VAL A 163 -3.86 19.11 8.94
#